data_AF-A0A9D5QC27-F1
#
_entry.id   AF-A0A9D5QC27-F1
#
_cell.length_a   1.000
_cell.length_b   1.000
_cell.length_c   1.000
_cell.angle_alpha   90.00
_cell.angle_beta   90.00
_cell.angle_gamma   90.00
#
_symmetry.space_group_name_H-M   'P 1'
#
loop_
_entity.id
_entity.type
_entity.pdbx_description
1 polymer ?
#
loop_
_entity_poly.entity_id
_entity_poly.type
_entity_poly.pdbx_seq_one_letter_code
_entity_poly.pdbx_strand_id
1 'polypeptide(L)'
;MSVWKEGCRSYSHRPSFIYIKSGIQIRQYNRVQDRGPFGGRGVSVGIVTDDASNIPRDLTKELDIEVVEYPVWFPDEDINIETPEEIYKQMREKEMTAKTSAPPPVRFKRAYQKQLAKYDHVLVILLYKEFSGTYDSAENAWDRLDDTSRNRVTLFDSTLASVAEGLVVLKAHELTKTDMGPADIVSNLEEFKLSVKLFAFIEDLKWLIKGGRLREPWAGPALALQKAGVRPAIGIANGQVKMTGLKVTGKDYIKAMLKELSRLSRKKPLTAAVAHAGLPQESLMRLKQGIKGMDVELLFTAQLTPLIGSHTGPGTIMVAYNY
;
A
#
# COMPACT_ATOMS: atom_id res chain seq x y z
N MET A 1 -13.55 62.32 8.88
CA MET A 1 -12.28 62.86 8.34
C MET A 1 -11.17 62.39 9.27
N SER A 2 -10.53 61.25 8.98
CA SER A 2 -9.21 61.16 8.32
C SER A 2 -8.09 61.50 9.34
N VAL A 3 -7.00 60.74 9.56
CA VAL A 3 -6.15 59.94 8.67
C VAL A 3 -5.33 58.93 9.51
N TRP A 4 -4.93 57.87 8.83
CA TRP A 4 -4.01 56.78 9.15
C TRP A 4 -2.53 57.16 9.40
N LYS A 5 -1.79 56.28 10.08
CA LYS A 5 -0.40 55.87 9.79
C LYS A 5 -0.31 54.36 10.09
N GLU A 6 -0.42 53.50 9.10
CA GLU A 6 0.69 52.88 8.33
C GLU A 6 1.62 51.98 9.14
N GLY A 7 1.59 50.70 8.75
CA GLY A 7 2.50 49.64 9.18
C GLY A 7 2.35 48.46 8.22
N CYS A 8 2.84 48.62 6.99
CA CYS A 8 2.92 47.57 5.97
C CYS A 8 3.80 46.40 6.44
N ARG A 9 3.26 45.17 6.43
CA ARG A 9 4.04 43.97 6.20
C ARG A 9 3.40 43.18 5.06
N SER A 10 4.22 42.91 4.06
CA SER A 10 3.92 42.23 2.81
C SER A 10 3.34 40.83 3.04
N TYR A 11 2.15 40.59 2.50
CA TYR A 11 1.57 39.26 2.32
C TYR A 11 2.27 38.56 1.15
N SER A 12 3.11 37.57 1.43
CA SER A 12 3.46 36.54 0.45
C SER A 12 2.47 35.38 0.60
N HIS A 13 1.50 35.30 -0.31
CA HIS A 13 0.65 34.13 -0.47
C HIS A 13 1.52 32.92 -0.89
N ARG A 14 1.67 31.95 0.01
CA ARG A 14 1.97 30.56 -0.35
C ARG A 14 0.69 29.76 -0.14
N PRO A 15 0.25 28.92 -1.08
CA PRO A 15 -0.92 28.08 -0.88
C PRO A 15 -0.64 27.11 0.27
N SER A 16 -1.39 27.27 1.35
CA SER A 16 -1.44 26.32 2.46
C SER A 16 -2.06 25.03 1.93
N PHE A 17 -1.23 24.01 1.68
CA PHE A 17 -1.75 22.65 1.57
C PHE A 17 -2.38 22.30 2.92
N ILE A 18 -3.70 22.13 2.91
CA ILE A 18 -4.45 21.63 4.06
C ILE A 18 -4.14 20.14 4.19
N TYR A 19 -3.02 19.81 4.85
CA TYR A 19 -2.84 18.49 5.46
C TYR A 19 -3.72 18.44 6.70
N ILE A 20 -4.92 17.88 6.56
CA ILE A 20 -5.74 17.52 7.71
C ILE A 20 -5.03 16.34 8.38
N LYS A 21 -4.47 16.59 9.57
CA LYS A 21 -3.95 15.60 10.51
C LYS A 21 -4.76 14.31 10.39
N SER A 22 -4.04 13.23 10.12
CA SER A 22 -4.48 11.84 10.15
C SER A 22 -5.67 11.64 11.09
N GLY A 23 -6.86 11.46 10.53
CA GLY A 23 -8.05 10.98 11.24
C GLY A 23 -7.93 9.52 11.66
N ILE A 24 -6.72 9.04 11.90
CA ILE A 24 -6.44 7.73 12.46
C ILE A 24 -6.66 7.91 13.95
N GLN A 25 -7.77 7.39 14.46
CA GLN A 25 -7.93 7.18 15.89
C GLN A 25 -7.02 6.00 16.26
N ILE A 26 -5.71 6.26 16.32
CA ILE A 26 -4.76 5.28 16.88
C ILE A 26 -5.26 5.03 18.29
N ARG A 27 -5.75 3.82 18.57
CA ARG A 27 -5.94 3.38 19.95
C ARG A 27 -4.58 3.55 20.61
N GLN A 28 -4.45 4.58 21.44
CA GLN A 28 -3.29 4.71 22.31
C GLN A 28 -3.33 3.52 23.24
N TYR A 29 -2.61 2.45 22.88
CA TYR A 29 -2.22 1.45 23.85
C TYR A 29 -1.21 2.12 24.75
N ASN A 30 -1.71 2.66 25.86
CA ASN A 30 -0.86 3.04 26.99
C ASN A 30 -0.04 1.80 27.31
N ARG A 31 1.28 1.90 27.14
CA ARG A 31 2.22 0.93 27.67
C ARG A 31 2.04 0.98 29.18
N VAL A 32 1.17 0.12 29.73
CA VAL A 32 1.06 -0.07 31.17
C VAL A 32 2.42 -0.62 31.58
N GLN A 33 3.27 0.24 32.14
CA GLN A 33 4.49 -0.18 32.79
C GLN A 33 4.13 -0.80 34.14
N ASP A 34 3.45 -1.93 34.15
CA ASP A 34 3.35 -2.76 35.35
C ASP A 34 4.46 -3.81 35.25
N ARG A 35 5.67 -3.39 35.63
CA ARG A 35 6.82 -4.29 35.71
C ARG A 35 6.75 -5.01 37.05
N GLY A 36 6.21 -6.23 37.02
CA GLY A 36 6.41 -7.17 38.12
C GLY A 36 7.90 -7.38 38.43
N PRO A 37 8.26 -7.80 39.66
CA PRO A 37 9.62 -7.78 40.17
C PRO A 37 10.62 -8.74 39.48
N PHE A 38 10.18 -9.43 38.42
CA PHE A 38 10.99 -10.36 37.61
C PHE A 38 10.79 -10.15 36.09
N GLY A 39 10.56 -8.91 35.64
CA GLY A 39 10.24 -8.61 34.24
C GLY A 39 11.47 -8.42 33.33
N GLY A 40 11.80 -9.45 32.53
CA GLY A 40 12.65 -9.27 31.34
C GLY A 40 11.98 -8.30 30.36
N ARG A 41 12.77 -7.48 29.63
CA ARG A 41 12.22 -6.65 28.55
C ARG A 41 11.72 -7.59 27.44
N GLY A 42 10.45 -7.46 27.05
CA GLY A 42 9.94 -8.09 25.83
C GLY A 42 10.76 -7.67 24.60
N VAL A 43 10.88 -8.57 23.63
CA VAL A 43 11.66 -8.36 22.40
C VAL A 43 11.01 -7.26 21.57
N SER A 44 11.74 -6.17 21.30
CA SER A 44 11.24 -5.10 20.45
C SER A 44 11.38 -5.46 18.97
N VAL A 45 10.32 -5.22 18.17
CA VAL A 45 10.26 -5.62 16.76
C VAL A 45 10.12 -4.39 15.87
N GLY A 46 11.08 -4.18 14.97
CA GLY A 46 11.05 -3.19 13.89
C GLY A 46 10.46 -3.78 12.62
N ILE A 47 9.99 -2.92 11.71
CA ILE A 47 9.36 -3.35 10.47
C ILE A 47 10.09 -2.77 9.26
N VAL A 48 10.34 -3.65 8.30
CA VAL A 48 10.75 -3.29 6.93
C VAL A 48 9.65 -3.76 5.99
N THR A 49 9.32 -2.94 5.00
CA THR A 49 8.45 -3.30 3.89
C THR A 49 9.04 -2.77 2.60
N ASP A 50 8.43 -3.10 1.47
CA ASP A 50 8.73 -2.46 0.20
C ASP A 50 7.62 -1.45 -0.21
N ASP A 51 7.89 -0.61 -1.21
CA ASP A 51 6.94 0.41 -1.65
C ASP A 51 5.72 -0.14 -2.42
N ALA A 52 5.67 -1.46 -2.65
CA ALA A 52 4.48 -2.11 -3.19
C ALA A 52 3.33 -2.08 -2.19
N SER A 53 3.57 -1.97 -0.87
CA SER A 53 2.55 -1.85 0.18
C SER A 53 1.59 -0.65 0.06
N ASN A 54 1.97 0.38 -0.71
CA ASN A 54 1.21 1.63 -0.91
C ASN A 54 0.86 2.41 0.37
N ILE A 55 1.54 2.15 1.49
CA ILE A 55 1.37 2.96 2.70
C ILE A 55 1.94 4.36 2.43
N PRO A 56 1.20 5.45 2.75
CA PRO A 56 1.72 6.81 2.59
C PRO A 56 3.03 7.01 3.35
N ARG A 57 3.99 7.71 2.72
CA ARG A 57 5.32 7.98 3.31
C ARG A 57 5.26 8.66 4.68
N ASP A 58 4.27 9.54 4.89
CA ASP A 58 4.12 10.23 6.16
C ASP A 58 3.67 9.25 7.26
N LEU A 59 2.82 8.28 6.91
CA LEU A 59 2.38 7.24 7.84
C LEU A 59 3.50 6.25 8.14
N THR A 60 4.30 5.84 7.15
CA THR A 60 5.45 4.95 7.44
C THR A 60 6.50 5.63 8.32
N LYS A 61 6.74 6.93 8.14
CA LYS A 61 7.60 7.72 9.03
C LYS A 61 7.05 7.81 10.44
N GLU A 62 5.74 8.09 10.59
CA GLU A 62 5.08 8.16 11.90
C GLU A 62 5.19 6.85 12.68
N LEU A 63 5.11 5.72 11.98
CA LEU A 63 5.16 4.37 12.55
C LEU A 63 6.57 3.75 12.61
N ASP A 64 7.62 4.50 12.22
CA ASP A 64 9.01 4.04 12.09
C ASP A 64 9.18 2.77 11.24
N ILE A 65 8.38 2.66 10.16
CA ILE A 65 8.45 1.58 9.18
C ILE A 65 9.47 1.95 8.10
N GLU A 66 10.49 1.10 7.91
CA GLU A 66 11.45 1.28 6.82
C GLU A 66 10.86 0.78 5.50
N VAL A 67 10.96 1.58 4.44
CA VAL A 67 10.43 1.24 3.12
C VAL A 67 11.56 1.10 2.10
N VAL A 68 11.62 -0.03 1.40
CA VAL A 68 12.53 -0.28 0.30
C VAL A 68 11.85 0.05 -1.03
N GLU A 69 12.41 1.02 -1.74
CA GLU A 69 11.81 1.51 -2.99
C GLU A 69 12.24 0.71 -4.23
N TYR A 70 11.33 0.59 -5.19
CA TYR A 70 11.57 -0.10 -6.46
C TYR A 70 12.16 0.84 -7.53
N PRO A 71 13.10 0.36 -8.35
CA PRO A 71 13.48 1.02 -9.58
C PRO A 71 12.33 0.97 -10.60
N VAL A 72 11.97 2.14 -11.14
CA VAL A 72 10.96 2.30 -12.19
C VAL A 72 11.48 3.29 -13.22
N TRP A 73 11.37 2.96 -14.50
CA TRP A 73 11.89 3.80 -15.59
C TRP A 73 11.11 3.59 -16.88
N PHE A 74 11.26 4.50 -17.84
CA PHE A 74 10.81 4.33 -19.21
C PHE A 74 12.00 3.93 -20.09
N PRO A 75 11.95 2.80 -20.85
CA PRO A 75 13.11 2.33 -21.60
C PRO A 75 13.63 3.29 -22.67
N ASP A 76 12.69 3.98 -23.33
CA ASP A 76 12.98 4.75 -24.54
C ASP A 76 13.17 6.25 -24.27
N GLU A 77 13.09 6.69 -23.01
CA GLU A 77 13.33 8.09 -22.63
C GLU A 77 14.01 8.23 -21.27
N ASP A 78 14.93 9.18 -21.18
CA ASP A 78 15.56 9.61 -19.93
C ASP A 78 14.62 10.56 -19.16
N ILE A 79 13.48 10.02 -18.74
CA ILE A 79 12.49 10.74 -17.92
C ILE A 79 12.81 10.46 -16.46
N ASN A 80 13.21 11.52 -15.74
CA ASN A 80 13.26 11.46 -14.29
C ASN A 80 11.82 11.41 -13.74
N ILE A 81 11.46 10.30 -13.09
CA ILE A 81 10.16 10.16 -12.43
C ILE A 81 10.33 10.66 -10.99
N GLU A 82 9.96 11.91 -10.75
CA GLU A 82 10.02 12.56 -9.43
C GLU A 82 8.76 12.27 -8.63
N THR A 83 7.62 12.12 -9.31
CA THR A 83 6.32 11.88 -8.69
C THR A 83 5.57 10.71 -9.33
N PRO A 84 4.72 9.98 -8.57
CA PRO A 84 3.84 8.98 -9.18
C PRO A 84 2.89 9.58 -10.22
N GLU A 85 2.49 10.85 -10.11
CA GLU A 85 1.64 11.53 -11.07
C GLU A 85 2.27 11.61 -12.46
N GLU A 86 3.58 11.87 -12.53
CA GLU A 86 4.31 11.92 -13.79
C GLU A 86 4.26 10.60 -14.54
N ILE A 87 4.38 9.47 -13.84
CA ILE A 87 4.29 8.16 -14.50
C ILE A 87 2.94 7.99 -15.19
N TYR A 88 1.86 8.40 -14.53
CA TYR A 88 0.51 8.25 -15.08
C TYR A 88 0.27 9.17 -16.25
N LYS A 89 0.82 10.38 -16.19
CA LYS A 89 0.77 11.33 -17.30
C LYS A 89 1.48 10.75 -18.53
N GLN A 90 2.72 10.27 -18.39
CA GLN A 90 3.49 9.70 -19.50
C GLN A 90 2.82 8.44 -20.07
N MET A 91 2.34 7.54 -19.21
CA MET A 91 1.60 6.34 -19.64
C MET A 91 0.31 6.68 -20.39
N ARG A 92 -0.41 7.74 -19.97
CA ARG A 92 -1.68 8.15 -20.58
C ARG A 92 -1.49 8.93 -21.88
N GLU A 93 -0.57 9.90 -21.90
CA GLU A 93 -0.40 10.83 -23.02
C GLU A 93 0.47 10.24 -24.14
N LYS A 94 1.52 9.49 -23.78
CA LYS A 94 2.48 8.94 -24.75
C LYS A 94 2.35 7.43 -24.96
N GLU A 95 1.36 6.78 -24.33
CA GLU A 95 1.19 5.31 -24.31
C GLU A 95 2.44 4.52 -23.90
N MET A 96 3.35 5.16 -23.15
CA MET A 96 4.61 4.56 -22.74
C MET A 96 4.38 3.48 -21.68
N THR A 97 5.10 2.36 -21.79
CA THR A 97 5.06 1.30 -20.80
C THR A 97 6.28 1.41 -19.91
N ALA A 98 6.07 1.78 -18.65
CA ALA A 98 7.14 1.78 -17.66
C ALA A 98 7.63 0.34 -17.40
N LYS A 99 8.93 0.21 -17.15
CA LYS A 99 9.57 -1.01 -16.70
C LYS A 99 9.93 -0.88 -15.22
N THR A 100 9.96 -2.02 -14.56
CA THR A 100 10.21 -2.14 -13.12
C THR A 100 11.14 -3.32 -12.88
N SER A 101 12.00 -3.23 -11.87
CA SER A 101 12.82 -4.35 -11.41
C SER A 101 12.70 -4.50 -9.90
N ALA A 102 13.07 -5.67 -9.36
CA ALA A 102 13.17 -5.83 -7.91
C ALA A 102 14.25 -4.89 -7.35
N PRO A 103 14.08 -4.33 -6.13
CA PRO A 103 15.14 -3.59 -5.47
C PRO A 103 16.37 -4.48 -5.30
N PRO A 104 17.60 -4.00 -5.50
CA PRO A 104 18.79 -4.83 -5.35
C PRO A 104 19.05 -5.21 -3.88
N PRO A 105 19.69 -6.35 -3.58
CA PRO A 105 19.89 -6.84 -2.20
C PRO A 105 20.56 -5.83 -1.26
N VAL A 106 21.41 -4.95 -1.80
CA VAL A 106 22.08 -3.89 -1.02
C VAL A 106 21.09 -2.91 -0.36
N ARG A 107 19.93 -2.65 -0.98
CA ARG A 107 18.90 -1.79 -0.38
C ARG A 107 18.25 -2.46 0.83
N PHE A 108 17.93 -3.75 0.73
CA PHE A 108 17.42 -4.54 1.85
C PHE A 108 18.43 -4.66 2.99
N LYS A 109 19.71 -4.94 2.69
CA LYS A 109 20.76 -4.99 3.72
C LYS A 109 20.84 -3.69 4.53
N ARG A 110 20.76 -2.52 3.86
CA ARG A 110 20.74 -1.21 4.54
C ARG A 110 19.50 -1.04 5.41
N ALA A 111 18.33 -1.43 4.91
CA ALA A 111 17.08 -1.38 5.67
C ALA A 111 17.15 -2.24 6.94
N TYR A 112 17.66 -3.47 6.83
CA TYR A 112 17.86 -4.36 7.98
C TYR A 112 18.77 -3.74 9.01
N GLN A 113 19.93 -3.23 8.59
CA GLN A 113 20.90 -2.59 9.49
C GLN A 113 20.32 -1.37 10.22
N LYS A 114 19.54 -0.55 9.52
CA LYS A 114 18.90 0.63 10.09
C LYS A 114 17.87 0.27 11.17
N GLN A 115 17.09 -0.80 10.94
CA GLN A 115 16.08 -1.25 11.90
C GLN A 115 16.71 -2.05 13.06
N LEU A 116 17.68 -2.93 12.81
CA LEU A 116 18.43 -3.67 13.84
C LEU A 116 19.25 -2.76 14.78
N ALA A 117 19.54 -1.52 14.37
CA ALA A 117 20.18 -0.53 15.24
C ALA A 117 19.23 0.01 16.33
N LYS A 118 17.92 -0.19 16.17
CA LYS A 118 16.88 0.36 17.06
C LYS A 118 16.05 -0.72 17.76
N TYR A 119 15.91 -1.88 17.11
CA TYR A 119 15.03 -2.96 17.54
C TYR A 119 15.80 -4.27 17.72
N ASP A 120 15.30 -5.13 18.60
CA ASP A 120 15.90 -6.42 18.90
C ASP A 120 15.66 -7.42 17.75
N HIS A 121 14.54 -7.30 17.04
CA HIS A 121 14.18 -8.12 15.88
C HIS A 121 13.63 -7.25 14.75
N VAL A 122 13.74 -7.71 13.50
CA VAL A 122 13.18 -7.06 12.32
C VAL A 122 12.29 -8.02 11.57
N LEU A 123 11.04 -7.62 11.35
CA LEU A 123 10.12 -8.32 10.48
C LEU A 123 10.05 -7.62 9.13
N VAL A 124 10.31 -8.36 8.05
CA VAL A 124 10.37 -7.86 6.67
C VAL A 124 9.18 -8.40 5.90
N ILE A 125 8.19 -7.56 5.61
CA ILE A 125 6.94 -7.95 4.95
C ILE A 125 7.00 -7.47 3.51
N LEU A 126 6.81 -8.37 2.56
CA LEU A 126 7.07 -8.07 1.15
C LEU A 126 5.89 -8.40 0.24
N LEU A 127 5.91 -7.76 -0.93
CA LEU A 127 5.10 -8.12 -2.08
C LEU A 127 5.16 -9.62 -2.36
N TYR A 128 4.03 -10.19 -2.80
CA TYR A 128 3.95 -11.60 -3.15
C TYR A 128 5.09 -12.07 -4.07
N LYS A 129 5.81 -13.10 -3.62
CA LYS A 129 7.01 -13.63 -4.32
C LYS A 129 6.75 -14.08 -5.76
N GLU A 130 5.55 -14.60 -6.06
CA GLU A 130 5.20 -15.01 -7.44
C GLU A 130 4.95 -13.82 -8.37
N PHE A 131 4.77 -12.61 -7.81
CA PHE A 131 4.58 -11.39 -8.60
C PHE A 131 5.90 -10.64 -8.84
N SER A 132 6.96 -10.93 -8.09
CA SER A 132 8.22 -10.18 -8.17
C SER A 132 9.38 -10.93 -7.49
N GLY A 133 10.58 -10.85 -8.06
CA GLY A 133 11.82 -11.33 -7.42
C GLY A 133 12.30 -10.48 -6.24
N THR A 134 11.40 -9.71 -5.61
CA THR A 134 11.70 -8.89 -4.43
C THR A 134 12.01 -9.75 -3.22
N TYR A 135 11.23 -10.81 -3.03
CA TYR A 135 11.46 -11.77 -1.94
C TYR A 135 12.86 -12.40 -2.07
N ASP A 136 13.21 -12.89 -3.27
CA ASP A 136 14.54 -13.45 -3.54
C ASP A 136 15.65 -12.42 -3.29
N SER A 137 15.45 -11.16 -3.67
CA SER A 137 16.43 -10.10 -3.43
C SER A 137 16.62 -9.80 -1.93
N ALA A 138 15.53 -9.82 -1.16
CA ALA A 138 15.54 -9.65 0.29
C ALA A 138 16.20 -10.84 1.00
N GLU A 139 15.95 -12.07 0.53
CA GLU A 139 16.59 -13.30 1.00
C GLU A 139 18.09 -13.29 0.71
N ASN A 140 18.50 -12.93 -0.50
CA ASN A 140 19.91 -12.74 -0.85
C ASN A 140 20.61 -11.70 0.05
N ALA A 141 19.90 -10.68 0.52
CA ALA A 141 20.45 -9.71 1.48
C ALA A 141 20.57 -10.30 2.89
N TRP A 142 19.59 -11.11 3.29
CA TRP A 142 19.52 -11.80 4.58
C TRP A 142 20.62 -12.85 4.72
N ASP A 143 20.88 -13.64 3.67
CA ASP A 143 21.95 -14.63 3.61
C ASP A 143 23.34 -14.01 3.80
N ARG A 144 23.51 -12.73 3.47
CA ARG A 144 24.78 -12.00 3.58
C ARG A 144 24.96 -11.29 4.92
N LEU A 145 24.04 -11.46 5.87
CA LEU A 145 24.19 -11.02 7.25
C LEU A 145 25.09 -12.00 8.03
N ASP A 146 25.77 -11.49 9.06
CA ASP A 146 26.39 -12.35 10.06
C ASP A 146 25.32 -13.11 10.86
N ASP A 147 25.67 -14.23 11.49
CA ASP A 147 24.70 -15.10 12.16
C ASP A 147 23.91 -14.40 13.28
N THR A 148 24.53 -13.43 13.98
CA THR A 148 23.86 -12.67 15.05
C THR A 148 22.79 -11.74 14.49
N SER A 149 23.07 -11.08 13.38
CA SER A 149 22.09 -10.24 12.68
C SER A 149 21.04 -11.08 11.95
N ARG A 150 21.44 -12.18 11.30
CA ARG A 150 20.56 -13.05 10.53
C ARG A 150 19.45 -13.64 11.39
N ASN A 151 19.77 -14.11 12.60
CA ASN A 151 18.80 -14.68 13.54
C ASN A 151 17.77 -13.64 14.07
N ARG A 152 18.01 -12.35 13.84
CA ARG A 152 17.14 -11.24 14.27
C ARG A 152 16.35 -10.64 13.11
N VAL A 153 16.36 -11.27 11.94
CA VAL A 153 15.59 -10.82 10.77
C VAL A 153 14.73 -11.96 10.28
N THR A 154 13.43 -11.72 10.15
CA THR A 154 12.47 -12.68 9.58
C THR A 154 11.83 -12.09 8.34
N LEU A 155 11.88 -12.84 7.24
CA LEU A 155 11.19 -12.49 5.99
C LEU A 155 9.78 -13.08 6.00
N PHE A 156 8.83 -12.33 5.46
CA PHE A 156 7.42 -12.69 5.42
C PHE A 156 6.81 -12.38 4.05
N ASP A 157 6.31 -13.43 3.39
CA ASP A 157 5.58 -13.31 2.13
C ASP A 157 4.11 -12.95 2.41
N SER A 158 3.72 -11.72 2.07
CA SER A 158 2.35 -11.26 2.28
C SER A 158 1.31 -12.04 1.46
N THR A 159 1.72 -12.71 0.38
CA THR A 159 0.84 -13.33 -0.63
C THR A 159 -0.14 -12.34 -1.30
N LEU A 160 0.09 -11.05 -1.09
CA LEU A 160 -0.76 -9.93 -1.47
C LEU A 160 0.09 -8.87 -2.18
N ALA A 161 -0.56 -7.79 -2.60
CA ALA A 161 0.08 -6.66 -3.25
C ALA A 161 -0.68 -5.38 -2.93
N SER A 162 -0.03 -4.23 -3.12
CA SER A 162 -0.66 -2.93 -2.95
C SER A 162 -1.20 -2.74 -1.52
N VAL A 163 -2.29 -2.00 -1.39
CA VAL A 163 -2.93 -1.71 -0.11
C VAL A 163 -3.32 -2.96 0.70
N ALA A 164 -3.42 -4.14 0.08
CA ALA A 164 -3.64 -5.39 0.80
C ALA A 164 -2.39 -5.86 1.56
N GLU A 165 -1.21 -5.73 0.97
CA GLU A 165 0.06 -5.87 1.68
C GLU A 165 0.19 -4.79 2.77
N GLY A 166 -0.21 -3.55 2.46
CA GLY A 166 -0.25 -2.46 3.43
C GLY A 166 -1.07 -2.78 4.68
N LEU A 167 -2.23 -3.45 4.55
CA LEU A 167 -3.00 -3.89 5.71
C LEU A 167 -2.24 -4.91 6.57
N VAL A 168 -1.51 -5.85 5.95
CA VAL A 168 -0.68 -6.83 6.68
C VAL A 168 0.44 -6.13 7.43
N VAL A 169 1.10 -5.14 6.81
CA VAL A 169 2.16 -4.35 7.43
C VAL A 169 1.64 -3.54 8.62
N LEU A 170 0.49 -2.88 8.48
CA LEU A 170 -0.13 -2.12 9.57
C LEU A 170 -0.58 -3.05 10.72
N LYS A 171 -1.08 -4.25 10.39
CA LYS A 171 -1.40 -5.26 11.40
C LYS A 171 -0.16 -5.71 12.15
N ALA A 172 0.94 -5.96 11.44
CA ALA A 172 2.21 -6.31 12.06
C ALA A 172 2.67 -5.21 13.03
N HIS A 173 2.59 -3.95 12.61
CA HIS A 173 2.94 -2.81 13.47
C HIS A 173 2.07 -2.72 14.73
N GLU A 174 0.77 -3.01 14.64
CA GLU A 174 -0.11 -3.08 15.81
C GLU A 174 0.37 -4.17 16.78
N LEU A 175 0.70 -5.36 16.27
CA LEU A 175 1.13 -6.49 17.09
C LEU A 175 2.48 -6.24 17.78
N THR A 176 3.38 -5.45 17.18
CA THR A 176 4.65 -5.06 17.86
C THR A 176 4.45 -4.19 19.10
N LYS A 177 3.23 -3.65 19.32
CA LYS A 177 2.88 -2.90 20.53
C LYS A 177 2.34 -3.78 21.66
N THR A 178 2.16 -5.07 21.40
CA THR A 178 1.76 -6.08 22.39
C THR A 178 2.99 -6.78 22.95
N ASP A 179 2.81 -7.67 23.93
CA ASP A 179 3.90 -8.49 24.49
C ASP A 179 4.22 -9.75 23.65
N MET A 180 3.69 -9.84 22.42
CA MET A 180 3.93 -10.99 21.53
C MET A 180 5.37 -11.04 21.03
N GLY A 181 5.94 -12.25 20.98
CA GLY A 181 7.25 -12.47 20.38
C GLY A 181 7.19 -12.50 18.84
N PRO A 182 8.34 -12.37 18.14
CA PRO A 182 8.38 -12.35 16.67
C PRO A 182 7.70 -13.55 16.00
N ALA A 183 7.86 -14.76 16.56
CA ALA A 183 7.23 -15.97 16.03
C ALA A 183 5.71 -15.92 16.13
N ASP A 184 5.17 -15.46 17.26
CA ASP A 184 3.71 -15.34 17.45
C ASP A 184 3.11 -14.26 16.55
N ILE A 185 3.84 -13.16 16.33
CA ILE A 185 3.45 -12.13 15.35
C ILE A 185 3.35 -12.75 13.96
N VAL A 186 4.36 -13.51 13.52
CA VAL A 186 4.36 -14.18 12.21
C VAL A 186 3.18 -15.15 12.09
N SER A 187 2.92 -15.98 13.11
CA SER A 187 1.77 -16.88 13.13
C SER A 187 0.44 -16.12 13.02
N ASN A 188 0.30 -14.99 13.72
CA ASN A 188 -0.90 -14.16 13.60
C ASN A 188 -1.06 -13.56 12.19
N LEU A 189 0.04 -13.15 11.56
CA LEU A 189 0.01 -12.60 10.21
C LEU A 189 -0.32 -13.64 9.14
N GLU A 190 0.11 -14.89 9.32
CA GLU A 190 -0.27 -16.01 8.45
C GLU A 190 -1.79 -16.23 8.45
N GLU A 191 -2.45 -16.11 9.61
CA GLU A 191 -3.91 -16.17 9.69
C GLU A 191 -4.56 -14.90 9.15
N PHE A 192 -4.03 -13.73 9.52
CA PHE A 192 -4.58 -12.43 9.14
C PHE A 192 -4.58 -12.23 7.63
N LYS A 193 -3.51 -12.59 6.91
CA LYS A 193 -3.41 -12.37 5.45
C LYS A 193 -4.50 -13.14 4.68
N LEU A 194 -5.00 -14.26 5.20
CA LEU A 194 -6.11 -15.02 4.60
C LEU A 194 -7.45 -14.27 4.68
N SER A 195 -7.61 -13.42 5.69
CA SER A 195 -8.80 -12.59 5.87
C SER A 195 -8.83 -11.37 4.93
N VAL A 196 -7.65 -10.89 4.52
CA VAL A 196 -7.53 -9.71 3.65
C VAL A 196 -8.03 -10.05 2.24
N LYS A 197 -8.80 -9.12 1.68
CA LYS A 197 -9.34 -9.17 0.32
C LYS A 197 -8.98 -7.88 -0.40
N LEU A 198 -8.77 -7.99 -1.71
CA LEU A 198 -8.48 -6.86 -2.60
C LEU A 198 -9.40 -6.93 -3.82
N PHE A 199 -9.99 -5.80 -4.20
CA PHE A 199 -10.50 -5.62 -5.55
C PHE A 199 -10.14 -4.26 -6.13
N ALA A 200 -9.94 -4.23 -7.44
CA ALA A 200 -9.54 -3.08 -8.22
C ALA A 200 -10.44 -2.92 -9.45
N PHE A 201 -10.83 -1.69 -9.74
CA PHE A 201 -11.35 -1.32 -11.04
C PHE A 201 -10.24 -0.64 -11.83
N ILE A 202 -9.98 -1.15 -13.03
CA ILE A 202 -8.88 -0.72 -13.87
C ILE A 202 -9.45 -0.20 -15.18
N GLU A 203 -9.04 1.03 -15.56
CA GLU A 203 -9.59 1.72 -16.74
C GLU A 203 -9.28 0.96 -18.03
N ASP A 204 -8.03 0.51 -18.17
CA ASP A 204 -7.50 -0.20 -19.32
C ASP A 204 -6.67 -1.41 -18.85
N LEU A 205 -7.17 -2.63 -19.10
CA LEU A 205 -6.53 -3.86 -18.66
C LEU A 205 -5.24 -4.16 -19.46
N LYS A 206 -4.96 -3.42 -20.53
CA LYS A 206 -3.73 -3.60 -21.32
C LYS A 206 -2.47 -3.48 -20.46
N TRP A 207 -2.49 -2.62 -19.44
CA TRP A 207 -1.33 -2.40 -18.57
C TRP A 207 -0.99 -3.65 -17.75
N LEU A 208 -1.99 -4.28 -17.13
CA LEU A 208 -1.78 -5.50 -16.34
C LEU A 208 -1.34 -6.68 -17.22
N ILE A 209 -1.86 -6.75 -18.44
CA ILE A 209 -1.55 -7.80 -19.40
C ILE A 209 -0.14 -7.62 -19.95
N LYS A 210 0.23 -6.40 -20.39
CA LYS A 210 1.60 -6.07 -20.84
C LYS A 210 2.63 -6.23 -19.72
N GLY A 211 2.26 -5.89 -18.49
CA GLY A 211 3.06 -6.11 -17.29
C GLY A 211 3.16 -7.58 -16.90
N GLY A 212 2.36 -8.47 -17.51
CA GLY A 212 2.39 -9.91 -17.28
C GLY A 212 1.81 -10.36 -15.94
N ARG A 213 1.05 -9.50 -15.24
CA ARG A 213 0.42 -9.82 -13.94
C ARG A 213 -1.00 -10.36 -14.11
N LEU A 214 -1.72 -9.95 -15.15
CA LEU A 214 -2.96 -10.62 -15.59
C LEU A 214 -2.65 -11.54 -16.77
N ARG A 215 -2.72 -12.86 -16.54
CA ARG A 215 -2.36 -13.89 -17.52
C ARG A 215 -3.58 -14.71 -17.93
N GLU A 216 -3.42 -15.51 -18.98
CA GLU A 216 -4.43 -16.53 -19.33
C GLU A 216 -4.58 -17.56 -18.21
N PRO A 217 -5.79 -18.13 -18.03
CA PRO A 217 -7.01 -17.98 -18.84
C PRO A 217 -7.88 -16.74 -18.50
N TRP A 218 -7.37 -15.81 -17.66
CA TRP A 218 -8.16 -14.69 -17.14
C TRP A 218 -8.10 -13.44 -18.03
N ALA A 219 -7.00 -13.23 -18.75
CA ALA A 219 -6.75 -12.03 -19.54
C ALA A 219 -7.76 -11.85 -20.69
N GLY A 220 -7.91 -12.85 -21.56
CA GLY A 220 -8.84 -12.82 -22.69
C GLY A 220 -10.29 -12.48 -22.29
N PRO A 221 -10.92 -13.23 -21.36
CA PRO A 221 -12.28 -12.95 -20.90
C PRO A 221 -12.46 -11.57 -20.27
N ALA A 222 -11.48 -11.11 -19.47
CA ALA A 222 -11.56 -9.79 -18.84
C ALA A 222 -11.50 -8.66 -19.88
N LEU A 223 -10.65 -8.80 -20.91
CA LEU A 223 -10.55 -7.85 -22.01
C LEU A 223 -11.82 -7.85 -22.88
N ALA A 224 -12.43 -9.02 -23.12
CA ALA A 224 -13.68 -9.13 -23.86
C ALA A 224 -14.83 -8.37 -23.16
N LEU A 225 -14.97 -8.52 -21.84
CA LEU A 225 -15.93 -7.75 -21.05
C LEU A 225 -15.67 -6.25 -21.17
N GLN A 226 -14.41 -5.83 -21.04
CA GLN A 226 -14.02 -4.42 -21.11
C GLN A 226 -14.31 -3.81 -22.49
N LYS A 227 -14.13 -4.56 -23.58
CA LYS A 227 -14.54 -4.14 -24.94
C LYS A 227 -16.06 -4.02 -25.09
N ALA A 228 -16.82 -4.87 -24.41
CA ALA A 228 -18.28 -4.82 -24.36
C ALA A 228 -18.83 -3.72 -23.39
N GLY A 229 -17.98 -2.84 -22.86
CA GLY A 229 -18.39 -1.76 -21.95
C GLY A 229 -18.64 -2.21 -20.50
N VAL A 230 -18.33 -3.47 -20.17
CA VAL A 230 -18.44 -4.03 -18.81
C VAL A 230 -17.05 -4.16 -18.21
N ARG A 231 -16.80 -3.47 -17.10
CA ARG A 231 -15.51 -3.49 -16.41
C ARG A 231 -15.56 -4.50 -15.26
N PRO A 232 -14.86 -5.64 -15.35
CA PRO A 232 -14.75 -6.54 -14.21
C PRO A 232 -13.83 -5.95 -13.15
N ALA A 233 -14.15 -6.16 -11.88
CA ALA A 233 -13.22 -5.93 -10.80
C ALA A 233 -12.18 -7.06 -10.78
N ILE A 234 -10.91 -6.69 -10.63
CA ILE A 234 -9.76 -7.58 -10.57
C ILE A 234 -9.30 -7.69 -9.12
N GLY A 235 -8.94 -8.88 -8.66
CA GLY A 235 -8.43 -9.11 -7.32
C GLY A 235 -7.38 -10.21 -7.31
N ILE A 236 -6.94 -10.57 -6.11
CA ILE A 236 -5.98 -11.66 -5.89
C ILE A 236 -6.71 -12.81 -5.21
N ALA A 237 -6.68 -13.99 -5.83
CA ALA A 237 -7.21 -15.20 -5.20
C ALA A 237 -6.48 -16.45 -5.71
N ASN A 238 -6.12 -17.34 -4.80
CA ASN A 238 -5.29 -18.52 -5.03
C ASN A 238 -3.95 -18.16 -5.69
N GLY A 239 -3.30 -17.10 -5.19
CA GLY A 239 -2.01 -16.63 -5.72
C GLY A 239 -2.06 -16.10 -7.15
N GLN A 240 -3.24 -15.77 -7.68
CA GLN A 240 -3.39 -15.27 -9.05
C GLN A 240 -4.18 -13.97 -9.09
N VAL A 241 -3.77 -13.06 -9.97
CA VAL A 241 -4.56 -11.89 -10.36
C VAL A 241 -5.66 -12.36 -11.31
N LYS A 242 -6.92 -12.19 -10.90
CA LYS A 242 -8.08 -12.64 -11.68
C LYS A 242 -9.33 -11.82 -11.37
N MET A 243 -10.40 -12.07 -12.12
CA MET A 243 -11.69 -11.41 -11.87
C MET A 243 -12.31 -11.89 -10.55
N THR A 244 -12.88 -10.98 -9.76
CA THR A 244 -13.54 -11.28 -8.48
C THR A 244 -15.02 -11.68 -8.62
N GLY A 245 -15.58 -11.54 -9.83
CA GLY A 245 -17.01 -11.70 -10.11
C GLY A 245 -17.81 -10.39 -10.04
N LEU A 246 -17.32 -9.38 -9.29
CA LEU A 246 -17.88 -8.04 -9.31
C LEU A 246 -17.63 -7.37 -10.67
N LYS A 247 -18.65 -6.68 -11.19
CA LYS A 247 -18.60 -5.99 -12.49
C LYS A 247 -19.34 -4.65 -12.39
N VAL A 248 -18.91 -3.69 -13.20
CA VAL A 248 -19.58 -2.40 -13.35
C VAL A 248 -19.74 -2.08 -14.83
N THR A 249 -20.89 -1.51 -15.19
CA THR A 249 -21.10 -0.93 -16.52
C THR A 249 -20.71 0.54 -16.48
N GLY A 250 -19.93 1.00 -17.45
CA GLY A 250 -19.41 2.37 -17.49
C GLY A 250 -18.15 2.59 -16.65
N LYS A 251 -17.86 3.85 -16.32
CA LYS A 251 -16.59 4.28 -15.72
C LYS A 251 -16.71 4.84 -14.29
N ASP A 252 -17.89 4.74 -13.67
CA ASP A 252 -18.10 5.30 -12.32
C ASP A 252 -17.61 4.35 -11.21
N TYR A 253 -16.29 4.11 -11.16
CA TYR A 253 -15.66 3.11 -10.31
C TYR A 253 -15.80 3.40 -8.82
N ILE A 254 -15.82 4.67 -8.42
CA ILE A 254 -16.04 5.05 -7.03
C ILE A 254 -17.45 4.66 -6.58
N LYS A 255 -18.47 4.82 -7.43
CA LYS A 255 -19.85 4.47 -7.08
C LYS A 255 -19.98 2.97 -6.92
N ALA A 256 -19.34 2.21 -7.82
CA ALA A 256 -19.29 0.75 -7.73
C ALA A 256 -18.56 0.28 -6.46
N MET A 257 -17.41 0.87 -6.15
CA MET A 257 -16.65 0.59 -4.92
C MET A 257 -17.48 0.89 -3.66
N LEU A 258 -18.07 2.09 -3.58
CA LEU A 258 -18.91 2.47 -2.43
C LEU A 258 -20.13 1.57 -2.27
N LYS A 259 -20.78 1.19 -3.37
CA LYS A 259 -21.90 0.24 -3.35
C LYS A 259 -21.46 -1.11 -2.78
N GLU A 260 -20.28 -1.59 -3.17
CA GLU A 260 -19.75 -2.86 -2.70
C GLU A 260 -19.33 -2.79 -1.23
N LEU A 261 -18.61 -1.74 -0.82
CA LEU A 261 -18.24 -1.52 0.59
C LEU A 261 -19.48 -1.40 1.48
N SER A 262 -20.53 -0.72 1.03
CA SER A 262 -21.81 -0.65 1.76
C SER A 262 -22.44 -2.03 1.93
N ARG A 263 -22.40 -2.88 0.90
CA ARG A 263 -22.93 -4.24 0.95
C ARG A 263 -22.13 -5.12 1.91
N LEU A 264 -20.81 -5.00 1.91
CA LEU A 264 -19.90 -5.78 2.75
C LEU A 264 -20.00 -5.37 4.22
N SER A 265 -19.98 -4.05 4.51
CA SER A 265 -20.04 -3.49 5.87
C SER A 265 -21.37 -3.75 6.60
N ARG A 266 -22.47 -3.97 5.88
CA ARG A 266 -23.74 -4.41 6.48
C ARG A 266 -23.68 -5.80 7.13
N LYS A 267 -22.71 -6.63 6.72
CA LYS A 267 -22.56 -7.97 7.29
C LYS A 267 -21.73 -7.93 8.57
N LYS A 268 -20.63 -7.19 8.55
CA LYS A 268 -19.65 -7.04 9.62
C LYS A 268 -18.87 -5.73 9.39
N PRO A 269 -18.38 -5.07 10.46
CA PRO A 269 -17.44 -3.97 10.36
C PRO A 269 -16.26 -4.30 9.43
N LEU A 270 -15.74 -3.30 8.74
CA LEU A 270 -14.57 -3.46 7.86
C LEU A 270 -13.45 -2.53 8.29
N THR A 271 -12.22 -3.02 8.22
CA THR A 271 -11.03 -2.17 8.13
C THR A 271 -10.60 -2.14 6.67
N ALA A 272 -10.36 -0.95 6.11
CA ALA A 272 -10.09 -0.77 4.69
C ALA A 272 -8.95 0.21 4.41
N ALA A 273 -8.29 0.03 3.27
CA ALA A 273 -7.34 0.96 2.69
C ALA A 273 -7.57 1.09 1.19
N VAL A 274 -7.46 2.32 0.66
CA VAL A 274 -7.73 2.62 -0.75
C VAL A 274 -6.48 3.20 -1.42
N ALA A 275 -6.21 2.77 -2.65
CA ALA A 275 -5.23 3.45 -3.49
C ALA A 275 -5.75 3.70 -4.91
N HIS A 276 -5.21 4.73 -5.57
CA HIS A 276 -5.62 5.14 -6.91
C HIS A 276 -4.48 5.63 -7.80
N ALA A 277 -4.62 5.50 -9.11
CA ALA A 277 -3.69 6.07 -10.10
C ALA A 277 -4.25 7.37 -10.70
N GLY A 278 -3.88 8.51 -10.12
CA GLY A 278 -4.18 9.84 -10.67
C GLY A 278 -5.67 10.18 -10.78
N LEU A 279 -6.47 9.82 -9.76
CA LEU A 279 -7.87 10.24 -9.72
C LEU A 279 -8.00 11.73 -9.29
N PRO A 280 -8.99 12.47 -9.82
CA PRO A 280 -9.21 13.86 -9.43
C PRO A 280 -9.55 14.02 -7.94
N GLN A 281 -9.23 15.17 -7.36
CA GLN A 281 -9.55 15.46 -5.95
C GLN A 281 -11.05 15.33 -5.63
N GLU A 282 -11.93 15.72 -6.55
CA GLU A 282 -13.39 15.55 -6.40
C GLU A 282 -13.79 14.09 -6.22
N SER A 283 -13.16 13.20 -6.97
CA SER A 283 -13.36 11.75 -6.87
C SER A 283 -12.96 11.22 -5.48
N LEU A 284 -11.85 11.72 -4.93
CA LEU A 284 -11.40 11.37 -3.58
C LEU A 284 -12.31 11.93 -2.48
N MET A 285 -12.80 13.17 -2.64
CA MET A 285 -13.80 13.74 -1.74
C MET A 285 -15.09 12.93 -1.74
N ARG A 286 -15.54 12.49 -2.91
CA ARG A 286 -16.74 11.66 -3.06
C ARG A 286 -16.57 10.28 -2.41
N LEU A 287 -15.39 9.67 -2.55
CA LEU A 287 -15.05 8.43 -1.86
C LEU A 287 -15.12 8.62 -0.33
N LYS A 288 -14.41 9.63 0.20
CA LYS A 288 -14.39 9.91 1.64
C LYS A 288 -15.79 10.19 2.19
N GLN A 289 -16.57 11.02 1.49
CA GLN A 289 -17.94 11.33 1.90
C GLN A 289 -18.86 10.11 1.80
N GLY A 290 -18.67 9.27 0.79
CA GLY A 290 -19.45 8.06 0.60
C GLY A 290 -19.21 7.01 1.68
N ILE A 291 -17.98 6.92 2.22
CA ILE A 291 -17.66 5.99 3.32
C ILE A 291 -18.31 6.44 4.64
N LYS A 292 -18.56 7.74 4.83
CA LYS A 292 -19.21 8.24 6.06
C LYS A 292 -20.58 7.58 6.25
N GLY A 293 -20.81 7.02 7.44
CA GLY A 293 -22.05 6.33 7.79
C GLY A 293 -22.08 4.86 7.39
N MET A 294 -20.99 4.32 6.83
CA MET A 294 -20.78 2.88 6.72
C MET A 294 -19.98 2.38 7.93
N ASP A 295 -20.13 1.10 8.25
CA ASP A 295 -19.30 0.43 9.26
C ASP A 295 -17.95 0.04 8.63
N VAL A 296 -17.18 1.07 8.28
CA VAL A 296 -15.90 0.98 7.58
C VAL A 296 -14.91 1.94 8.22
N GLU A 297 -13.88 1.39 8.83
CA GLU A 297 -12.69 2.12 9.25
C GLU A 297 -11.72 2.23 8.06
N LEU A 298 -11.65 3.43 7.48
CA LEU A 298 -10.70 3.72 6.41
C LEU A 298 -9.35 4.17 7.00
N LEU A 299 -8.35 3.29 6.98
CA LEU A 299 -7.02 3.57 7.54
C LEU A 299 -6.27 4.64 6.75
N PHE A 300 -6.31 4.56 5.42
CA PHE A 300 -5.71 5.56 4.55
C PHE A 300 -6.30 5.54 3.14
N THR A 301 -6.06 6.64 2.42
CA THR A 301 -6.23 6.74 0.97
C THR A 301 -4.93 7.26 0.39
N ALA A 302 -4.37 6.57 -0.60
CA ALA A 302 -3.07 6.89 -1.17
C ALA A 302 -3.10 6.97 -2.70
N GLN A 303 -2.16 7.74 -3.23
CA GLN A 303 -1.72 7.54 -4.61
C GLN A 303 -1.03 6.18 -4.72
N LEU A 304 -1.27 5.45 -5.80
CA LEU A 304 -0.47 4.29 -6.14
C LEU A 304 0.99 4.70 -6.33
N THR A 305 1.90 3.80 -5.97
CA THR A 305 3.33 3.97 -6.18
C THR A 305 3.67 3.79 -7.65
N PRO A 306 4.82 4.30 -8.12
CA PRO A 306 5.26 4.12 -9.50
C PRO A 306 5.29 2.63 -9.88
N LEU A 307 5.68 1.73 -8.97
CA LEU A 307 5.68 0.29 -9.19
C LEU A 307 4.29 -0.23 -9.55
N ILE A 308 3.33 -0.19 -8.61
CA ILE A 308 2.00 -0.77 -8.82
C ILE A 308 1.30 -0.05 -9.97
N GLY A 309 1.46 1.27 -10.02
CA GLY A 309 0.95 2.14 -11.05
C GLY A 309 1.39 1.78 -12.47
N SER A 310 2.65 1.36 -12.65
CA SER A 310 3.18 0.90 -13.95
C SER A 310 2.45 -0.32 -14.49
N HIS A 311 2.01 -1.22 -13.59
CA HIS A 311 1.34 -2.46 -13.96
C HIS A 311 -0.18 -2.31 -14.03
N THR A 312 -0.80 -1.49 -13.19
CA THR A 312 -2.26 -1.31 -13.21
C THR A 312 -2.70 -0.19 -14.15
N GLY A 313 -1.86 0.82 -14.33
CA GLY A 313 -2.07 1.95 -15.21
C GLY A 313 -2.98 3.06 -14.65
N PRO A 314 -3.03 4.21 -15.35
CA PRO A 314 -3.84 5.37 -15.00
C PRO A 314 -5.33 5.07 -14.87
N GLY A 315 -6.03 5.76 -13.96
CA GLY A 315 -7.47 5.58 -13.75
C GLY A 315 -7.85 4.34 -12.93
N THR A 316 -6.85 3.59 -12.44
CA THR A 316 -7.06 2.51 -11.48
C THR A 316 -7.53 3.05 -10.13
N ILE A 317 -8.48 2.35 -9.51
CA ILE A 317 -8.81 2.48 -8.10
C ILE A 317 -8.92 1.09 -7.49
N MET A 318 -8.36 0.90 -6.30
CA MET A 318 -8.42 -0.38 -5.60
C MET A 318 -8.64 -0.20 -4.10
N VAL A 319 -9.29 -1.19 -3.51
CA VAL A 319 -9.54 -1.25 -2.07
C VAL A 319 -9.15 -2.61 -1.54
N ALA A 320 -8.33 -2.59 -0.49
CA ALA A 320 -8.15 -3.74 0.37
C ALA A 320 -9.03 -3.61 1.60
N TYR A 321 -9.51 -4.73 2.11
CA TYR A 321 -10.26 -4.79 3.35
C TYR A 321 -10.11 -6.12 4.07
N ASN A 322 -10.34 -6.11 5.38
CA ASN A 322 -10.63 -7.27 6.21
C ASN A 322 -11.86 -6.98 7.08
N TYR A 323 -12.42 -8.03 7.68
CA TYR A 323 -13.51 -7.94 8.68
C TYR A 323 -12.95 -7.88 10.10
#